data_AF-A0A101C501-F1
#
_entry.id   AF-A0A101C501-F1
#
_cell.length_a   1.000
_cell.length_b   1.000
_cell.length_c   1.000
_cell.angle_alpha   90.00
_cell.angle_beta   90.00
_cell.angle_gamma   90.00
#
_symmetry.space_group_name_H-M   'P 1'
#
loop_
_entity.id
_entity.type
_entity.pdbx_description
1 polymer ?
#
loop_
_entity_poly.entity_id
_entity_poly.type
_entity_poly.pdbx_seq_one_letter_code
_entity_poly.pdbx_strand_id
1 'polypeptide(L)'
;MISKLIIKNCKLIKIILVMLKLKEIIKLSLDDDHITNITLENVKSAKVIIFETPQNNEDLVESVVAMNLINAALKRKEFISNEKDSLITYKMLKARMSRLFHNIIDNKQKFNIDFYISKDDNCAFIEIDDLQFSFHNIIIDKPLKVFINSPLNNPKPWKGLRLQKIAGELFDYFSKDNITDR
;
A
#
# COMPACT_ATOMS: atom_id res chain seq x y z
N MET A 1 25.30 16.28 -28.70
CA MET A 1 24.65 14.97 -28.98
C MET A 1 25.08 13.90 -27.96
N ILE A 2 26.37 13.81 -27.63
CA ILE A 2 26.92 12.88 -26.60
C ILE A 2 26.30 13.10 -25.20
N SER A 3 26.12 14.35 -24.76
CA SER A 3 25.56 14.67 -23.43
C SER A 3 24.11 14.17 -23.23
N LYS A 4 23.25 14.29 -24.25
CA LYS A 4 21.86 13.78 -24.20
C LYS A 4 21.82 12.25 -24.16
N LEU A 5 22.76 11.56 -24.82
CA LEU A 5 22.86 10.11 -24.80
C LEU A 5 23.32 9.58 -23.44
N ILE A 6 24.31 10.24 -22.82
CA ILE A 6 24.81 9.91 -21.47
C ILE A 6 23.69 10.12 -20.42
N ILE A 7 22.97 11.25 -20.46
CA ILE A 7 21.86 11.52 -19.53
C ILE A 7 20.73 10.49 -19.69
N LYS A 8 20.40 10.10 -20.93
CA LYS A 8 19.38 9.07 -21.19
C LYS A 8 19.81 7.71 -20.63
N ASN A 9 21.07 7.34 -20.78
CA ASN A 9 21.61 6.09 -20.24
C ASN A 9 21.64 6.10 -18.70
N CYS A 10 22.01 7.21 -18.06
CA CYS A 10 21.96 7.33 -16.60
C CYS A 10 20.53 7.18 -16.05
N LYS A 11 19.53 7.79 -16.69
CA LYS A 11 18.12 7.63 -16.29
C LYS A 11 17.66 6.17 -16.41
N LEU A 12 18.01 5.50 -17.52
CA LEU A 12 17.63 4.11 -17.73
C LEU A 12 18.27 3.18 -16.69
N ILE A 13 19.54 3.38 -16.36
CA ILE A 13 20.24 2.63 -15.32
C ILE A 13 19.55 2.82 -13.96
N LYS A 14 19.16 4.05 -13.62
CA LYS A 14 18.44 4.35 -12.38
C LYS A 14 17.12 3.58 -12.28
N ILE A 15 16.32 3.60 -13.33
CA ILE A 15 15.05 2.85 -13.41
C ILE A 15 15.30 1.35 -13.22
N ILE A 16 16.32 0.78 -13.88
CA ILE A 16 16.66 -0.64 -13.74
C ILE A 16 17.03 -0.97 -12.30
N LEU A 17 17.85 -0.15 -11.64
CA LEU A 17 18.24 -0.35 -10.25
C LEU A 17 17.05 -0.31 -9.30
N VAL A 18 16.12 0.64 -9.49
CA VAL A 18 14.87 0.75 -8.74
C VAL A 18 14.03 -0.53 -8.89
N MET A 19 13.85 -1.00 -10.13
CA MET A 19 13.12 -2.24 -10.40
C MET A 19 13.80 -3.49 -9.81
N LEU A 20 15.13 -3.56 -9.83
CA LEU A 20 15.88 -4.66 -9.22
C LEU A 20 15.69 -4.68 -7.70
N LYS A 21 15.77 -3.53 -7.04
CA LYS A 21 15.52 -3.40 -5.60
C LYS A 21 14.11 -3.87 -5.23
N LEU A 22 13.09 -3.50 -5.99
CA LEU A 22 11.73 -3.99 -5.74
C LEU A 22 11.63 -5.51 -5.89
N LYS A 23 12.27 -6.09 -6.91
CA LYS A 23 12.30 -7.55 -7.10
C LYS A 23 12.97 -8.26 -5.92
N GLU A 24 14.03 -7.70 -5.35
CA GLU A 24 14.68 -8.24 -4.16
C GLU A 24 13.76 -8.20 -2.94
N ILE A 25 13.05 -7.09 -2.72
CA ILE A 25 12.04 -6.98 -1.67
C ILE A 25 10.93 -8.01 -1.87
N ILE A 26 10.43 -8.19 -3.09
CA ILE A 26 9.38 -9.17 -3.39
C ILE A 26 9.84 -10.60 -3.07
N LYS A 27 11.10 -10.95 -3.32
CA LYS A 27 11.63 -12.29 -2.98
C LYS A 27 11.51 -12.59 -1.49
N LEU A 28 11.67 -11.60 -0.62
CA LEU A 28 11.50 -11.77 0.83
C LEU A 28 10.06 -12.16 1.21
N SER A 29 9.06 -11.82 0.40
CA SER A 29 7.66 -12.22 0.67
C SER A 29 7.41 -13.72 0.52
N LEU A 30 8.30 -14.41 -0.19
CA LEU A 30 8.26 -15.85 -0.43
C LEU A 30 9.00 -16.64 0.65
N ASP A 31 9.81 -15.97 1.47
CA ASP A 31 10.49 -16.56 2.62
C ASP A 31 9.50 -16.66 3.80
N ASP A 32 9.37 -17.87 4.37
CA ASP A 32 8.48 -18.12 5.51
C ASP A 32 9.07 -17.66 6.84
N ASP A 33 10.38 -17.56 6.94
CA ASP A 33 11.09 -17.12 8.15
C ASP A 33 11.37 -15.62 8.17
N HIS A 34 11.13 -14.93 7.05
CA HIS A 34 11.34 -13.49 6.97
C HIS A 34 10.37 -12.71 7.88
N ILE A 35 10.95 -11.87 8.73
CA ILE A 35 10.25 -10.93 9.59
C ILE A 35 10.58 -9.52 9.11
N THR A 36 9.59 -8.83 8.53
CA THR A 36 9.76 -7.43 8.10
C THR A 36 10.29 -6.52 9.21
N ASN A 37 11.20 -5.61 8.88
CA ASN A 37 11.65 -4.61 9.82
C ASN A 37 10.60 -3.49 9.97
N ILE A 38 9.96 -3.36 11.14
CA ILE A 38 9.00 -2.28 11.42
C ILE A 38 9.52 -1.47 12.60
N THR A 39 9.88 -0.21 12.35
CA THR A 39 10.35 0.70 13.41
C THR A 39 9.21 1.56 13.95
N LEU A 40 9.39 2.08 15.17
CA LEU A 40 8.45 3.05 15.75
C LEU A 40 8.29 4.30 14.86
N GLU A 41 9.37 4.73 14.20
CA GLU A 41 9.33 5.90 13.33
C GLU A 41 8.52 5.62 12.07
N ASN A 42 8.70 4.46 11.42
CA ASN A 42 7.87 4.09 10.27
C ASN A 42 6.38 4.07 10.65
N VAL A 43 6.03 3.55 11.83
CA VAL A 43 4.64 3.51 12.29
C VAL A 43 4.07 4.90 12.55
N LYS A 44 4.86 5.81 13.13
CA LYS A 44 4.45 7.21 13.32
C LYS A 44 4.22 7.91 11.99
N SER A 45 5.17 7.80 11.06
CA SER A 45 5.07 8.40 9.72
C SER A 45 3.89 7.83 8.95
N ALA A 46 3.74 6.51 8.92
CA ALA A 46 2.59 5.86 8.30
C ALA A 46 1.26 6.31 8.92
N LYS A 47 1.21 6.52 10.23
CA LYS A 47 0.00 7.03 10.89
C LYS A 47 -0.36 8.42 10.39
N VAL A 48 0.61 9.32 10.22
CA VAL A 48 0.38 10.66 9.65
C VAL A 48 -0.16 10.53 8.22
N ILE A 49 0.51 9.74 7.38
CA ILE A 49 0.13 9.51 5.97
C ILE A 49 -1.31 9.01 5.85
N ILE A 50 -1.72 7.98 6.60
CA ILE A 50 -3.09 7.42 6.46
C ILE A 50 -4.20 8.36 6.95
N PHE A 51 -3.86 9.49 7.58
CA PHE A 51 -4.83 10.51 7.96
C PHE A 51 -5.07 11.53 6.84
N GLU A 52 -4.18 11.62 5.88
CA GLU A 52 -4.29 12.49 4.71
C GLU A 52 -5.17 11.84 3.63
N THR A 53 -5.73 12.69 2.76
CA THR A 53 -6.50 12.25 1.60
C THR A 53 -5.59 12.33 0.38
N PRO A 54 -5.29 11.22 -0.32
CA PRO A 54 -4.39 11.26 -1.46
C PRO A 54 -4.98 12.06 -2.61
N GLN A 55 -4.18 12.95 -3.20
CA GLN A 55 -4.59 13.86 -4.27
C GLN A 55 -4.15 13.39 -5.66
N ASN A 56 -3.12 12.55 -5.72
CA ASN A 56 -2.54 12.01 -6.93
C ASN A 56 -2.12 10.54 -6.74
N ASN A 57 -1.58 9.92 -7.79
CA ASN A 57 -1.16 8.52 -7.76
C ASN A 57 -0.05 8.24 -6.74
N GLU A 58 0.93 9.13 -6.58
CA GLU A 58 2.04 8.95 -5.63
C GLU A 58 1.54 8.95 -4.19
N ASP A 59 0.67 9.90 -3.83
CA ASP A 59 0.05 9.95 -2.50
C ASP A 59 -0.78 8.68 -2.21
N LEU A 60 -1.44 8.14 -3.25
CA LEU A 60 -2.24 6.93 -3.10
C LEU A 60 -1.34 5.71 -2.83
N VAL A 61 -0.24 5.57 -3.58
CA VAL A 61 0.73 4.50 -3.35
C VAL A 61 1.28 4.59 -1.92
N GLU A 62 1.67 5.78 -1.49
CA GLU A 62 2.18 6.02 -0.15
C GLU A 62 1.13 5.65 0.92
N SER A 63 -0.13 6.04 0.73
CA SER A 63 -1.25 5.70 1.62
C SER A 63 -1.48 4.20 1.73
N VAL A 64 -1.48 3.47 0.60
CA VAL A 64 -1.72 2.03 0.56
C VAL A 64 -0.60 1.26 1.26
N VAL A 65 0.65 1.64 1.00
CA VAL A 65 1.82 1.02 1.65
C VAL A 65 1.85 1.34 3.14
N ALA A 66 1.52 2.57 3.54
CA ALA A 66 1.38 2.95 4.95
C ALA A 66 0.29 2.13 5.67
N MET A 67 -0.86 1.90 5.03
CA MET A 67 -1.91 1.03 5.57
C MET A 67 -1.46 -0.42 5.69
N ASN A 68 -0.69 -0.94 4.72
CA ASN A 68 -0.11 -2.28 4.79
C ASN A 68 0.88 -2.41 5.97
N LEU A 69 1.73 -1.41 6.17
CA LEU A 69 2.65 -1.33 7.31
C LEU A 69 1.89 -1.34 8.65
N ILE A 70 0.88 -0.47 8.81
CA ILE A 70 0.08 -0.41 10.03
C ILE A 70 -0.65 -1.73 10.28
N ASN A 71 -1.15 -2.38 9.23
CA ASN A 71 -1.81 -3.69 9.34
C ASN A 71 -0.84 -4.79 9.79
N ALA A 72 0.41 -4.76 9.33
CA ALA A 72 1.46 -5.66 9.81
C ALA A 72 1.89 -5.32 11.26
N ALA A 73 2.01 -4.04 11.61
CA ALA A 73 2.37 -3.57 12.95
C ALA A 73 1.32 -3.94 14.01
N LEU A 74 0.03 -3.89 13.67
CA LEU A 74 -1.10 -4.30 14.53
C LEU A 74 -1.11 -5.79 14.91
N LYS A 75 -0.15 -6.58 14.42
CA LYS A 75 0.07 -7.97 14.83
C LYS A 75 1.18 -8.12 15.87
N ARG A 76 1.90 -7.05 16.21
CA ARG A 76 3.03 -7.07 17.14
C ARG A 76 2.71 -6.32 18.42
N LYS A 77 3.03 -6.93 19.57
CA LYS A 77 2.59 -6.44 20.89
C LYS A 77 3.15 -5.06 21.22
N GLU A 78 4.34 -4.73 20.73
CA GLU A 78 5.02 -3.46 20.94
C GLU A 78 4.28 -2.24 20.35
N PHE A 79 3.36 -2.43 19.39
CA PHE A 79 2.63 -1.33 18.75
C PHE A 79 1.18 -1.17 19.22
N ILE A 80 0.67 -2.10 20.03
CA ILE A 80 -0.75 -2.21 20.40
C ILE A 80 -0.95 -2.12 21.92
N SER A 81 0.00 -1.54 22.67
CA SER A 81 -0.12 -1.34 24.12
C SER A 81 -1.52 -0.81 24.48
N ASN A 82 -2.14 -1.35 25.54
CA ASN A 82 -3.50 -1.10 26.04
C ASN A 82 -4.25 0.06 25.36
N GLU A 83 -5.44 -0.21 24.78
CA GLU A 83 -6.17 0.64 23.81
C GLU A 83 -6.13 2.17 24.03
N LYS A 84 -6.07 2.66 25.28
CA LYS A 84 -5.98 4.08 25.60
C LYS A 84 -4.66 4.75 25.20
N ASP A 85 -3.54 4.02 25.22
CA ASP A 85 -2.19 4.56 24.95
C ASP A 85 -1.57 3.99 23.65
N SER A 86 -2.34 3.21 22.89
CA SER A 86 -1.89 2.62 21.63
C SER A 86 -1.60 3.69 20.57
N LEU A 87 -0.42 3.60 19.94
CA LEU A 87 -0.07 4.47 18.82
C LEU A 87 -1.03 4.25 17.64
N ILE A 88 -1.47 3.01 17.42
CA ILE A 88 -2.33 2.58 16.33
C ILE A 88 -3.39 1.59 16.84
N THR A 89 -4.58 1.58 16.23
CA THR A 89 -5.65 0.61 16.53
C THR A 89 -6.28 0.04 15.27
N TYR A 90 -6.88 -1.15 15.37
CA TYR A 90 -7.70 -1.70 14.30
C TYR A 90 -8.86 -0.78 13.94
N LYS A 91 -9.55 -0.20 14.93
CA LYS A 91 -10.65 0.75 14.70
C LYS A 91 -10.19 1.95 13.86
N MET A 92 -9.03 2.53 14.19
CA MET A 92 -8.43 3.61 13.41
C MET A 92 -8.14 3.16 11.98
N LEU A 93 -7.42 2.05 11.79
CA LEU A 93 -7.08 1.55 10.46
C LEU A 93 -8.33 1.29 9.61
N LYS A 94 -9.38 0.69 10.18
CA LYS A 94 -10.65 0.41 9.49
C LYS A 94 -11.36 1.67 9.02
N ALA A 95 -11.42 2.69 9.88
CA ALA A 95 -12.01 3.97 9.51
C ALA A 95 -11.22 4.66 8.38
N ARG A 96 -9.88 4.58 8.41
CA ARG A 96 -9.03 5.17 7.37
C ARG A 96 -9.08 4.42 6.04
N MET A 97 -9.09 3.09 6.07
CA MET A 97 -9.32 2.27 4.87
C MET A 97 -10.65 2.60 4.20
N SER A 98 -11.73 2.69 4.98
CA SER A 98 -13.04 3.07 4.43
C SER A 98 -12.99 4.43 3.73
N ARG A 99 -12.38 5.45 4.34
CA ARG A 99 -12.20 6.77 3.69
C ARG A 99 -11.37 6.70 2.41
N LEU A 100 -10.30 5.90 2.41
CA LEU A 100 -9.46 5.71 1.22
C LEU A 100 -10.25 5.09 0.07
N PHE A 101 -11.04 4.04 0.33
CA PHE A 101 -11.83 3.37 -0.71
C PHE A 101 -12.88 4.30 -1.32
N HIS A 102 -13.54 5.12 -0.50
CA HIS A 102 -14.45 6.16 -1.00
C HIS A 102 -13.70 7.14 -1.91
N ASN A 103 -12.53 7.64 -1.48
CA ASN A 103 -11.74 8.55 -2.30
C ASN A 103 -11.33 7.93 -3.64
N ILE A 104 -10.94 6.64 -3.65
CA ILE A 104 -10.61 5.90 -4.87
C ILE A 104 -11.83 5.80 -5.80
N ILE A 105 -13.01 5.49 -5.28
CA ILE A 105 -14.24 5.36 -6.08
C ILE A 105 -14.63 6.72 -6.67
N ASP A 106 -14.65 7.77 -5.85
CA ASP A 106 -15.08 9.11 -6.24
C ASP A 106 -14.10 9.80 -7.20
N ASN A 107 -12.82 9.39 -7.18
CA ASN A 107 -11.75 10.01 -7.96
C ASN A 107 -10.97 8.99 -8.81
N LYS A 108 -11.60 7.91 -9.26
CA LYS A 108 -10.92 6.80 -9.96
C LYS A 108 -10.04 7.26 -11.11
N GLN A 109 -10.46 8.27 -11.86
CA GLN A 109 -9.73 8.86 -12.99
C GLN A 109 -8.39 9.53 -12.61
N LYS A 110 -8.16 9.85 -11.33
CA LYS A 110 -6.91 10.43 -10.84
C LYS A 110 -5.83 9.39 -10.55
N PHE A 111 -6.21 8.12 -10.48
CA PHE A 111 -5.36 7.05 -9.98
C PHE A 111 -5.14 5.99 -11.05
N ASN A 112 -3.87 5.62 -11.25
CA ASN A 112 -3.49 4.56 -12.17
C ASN A 112 -3.32 3.24 -11.41
N ILE A 113 -4.44 2.75 -10.86
CA ILE A 113 -4.48 1.51 -10.09
C ILE A 113 -5.66 0.65 -10.51
N ASP A 114 -5.58 -0.65 -10.23
CA ASP A 114 -6.77 -1.48 -10.17
C ASP A 114 -7.32 -1.51 -8.74
N PHE A 115 -8.63 -1.34 -8.63
CA PHE A 115 -9.35 -1.43 -7.37
C PHE A 115 -10.58 -2.29 -7.57
N TYR A 116 -10.75 -3.28 -6.70
CA TYR A 116 -11.93 -4.13 -6.67
C TYR A 116 -12.19 -4.63 -5.25
N ILE A 117 -13.41 -5.08 -5.00
CA ILE A 117 -13.83 -5.67 -3.74
C ILE A 117 -14.40 -7.06 -4.01
N SER A 118 -13.86 -8.08 -3.34
CA SER A 118 -14.41 -9.43 -3.33
C SER A 118 -15.76 -9.42 -2.63
N LYS A 119 -16.79 -9.92 -3.33
CA LYS A 119 -18.17 -10.03 -2.82
C LYS A 119 -18.26 -11.03 -1.67
N ASP A 120 -17.42 -12.06 -1.69
CA ASP A 120 -17.52 -13.20 -0.80
C ASP A 120 -16.72 -12.98 0.50
N ASP A 121 -15.59 -12.28 0.42
CA ASP A 121 -14.61 -12.20 1.52
C ASP A 121 -14.60 -10.87 2.29
N ASN A 122 -15.48 -9.92 1.92
CA ASN A 122 -15.42 -8.52 2.40
C ASN A 122 -13.97 -7.98 2.39
N CYS A 123 -13.31 -8.16 1.24
CA CYS A 123 -11.91 -7.85 1.05
C CYS A 123 -11.73 -6.87 -0.10
N ALA A 124 -11.12 -5.72 0.18
CA ALA A 124 -10.70 -4.79 -0.85
C ALA A 124 -9.31 -5.16 -1.35
N PHE A 125 -9.13 -5.06 -2.66
CA PHE A 125 -7.86 -5.27 -3.34
C PHE A 125 -7.47 -4.00 -4.09
N ILE A 126 -6.22 -3.59 -3.90
CA ILE A 126 -5.59 -2.49 -4.64
C ILE A 126 -4.34 -3.05 -5.32
N GLU A 127 -4.23 -2.88 -6.63
CA GLU A 127 -3.08 -3.31 -7.42
C GLU A 127 -2.27 -2.11 -7.91
N ILE A 128 -0.98 -2.09 -7.56
CA ILE A 128 0.00 -1.05 -7.92
C ILE A 128 1.29 -1.77 -8.35
N ASP A 129 1.81 -1.51 -9.56
CA ASP A 129 3.10 -2.07 -10.02
C ASP A 129 3.23 -3.59 -9.79
N ASP A 130 2.19 -4.34 -10.15
CA ASP A 130 2.03 -5.78 -9.92
C ASP A 130 1.92 -6.25 -8.46
N LEU A 131 2.01 -5.35 -7.49
CA LEU A 131 1.77 -5.61 -6.07
C LEU A 131 0.28 -5.54 -5.77
N GLN A 132 -0.30 -6.66 -5.34
CA GLN A 132 -1.71 -6.74 -4.97
C GLN A 132 -1.86 -6.68 -3.45
N PHE A 133 -2.27 -5.52 -2.94
CA PHE A 133 -2.56 -5.29 -1.53
C PHE A 133 -3.98 -5.75 -1.21
N SER A 134 -4.15 -6.47 -0.10
CA SER A 134 -5.46 -6.93 0.36
C SER A 134 -5.80 -6.40 1.75
N PHE A 135 -7.05 -5.95 1.89
CA PHE A 135 -7.58 -5.44 3.14
C PHE A 135 -8.88 -6.19 3.46
N HIS A 136 -8.78 -7.17 4.36
CA HIS A 136 -9.89 -8.03 4.79
C HIS A 136 -10.81 -7.33 5.79
N ASN A 137 -12.03 -7.84 5.95
CA ASN A 137 -13.02 -7.38 6.93
C ASN A 137 -13.28 -5.86 6.83
N ILE A 138 -13.49 -5.37 5.61
CA ILE A 138 -13.81 -3.96 5.40
C ILE A 138 -15.28 -3.71 5.72
N ILE A 139 -15.60 -2.49 6.17
CA ILE A 139 -16.98 -2.09 6.44
C ILE A 139 -17.63 -1.76 5.09
N ILE A 140 -18.62 -2.55 4.69
CA ILE A 140 -19.39 -2.31 3.44
C ILE A 140 -20.61 -1.45 3.76
N ASP A 141 -20.52 -0.18 3.40
CA ASP A 141 -21.64 0.75 3.45
C ASP A 141 -22.30 0.91 2.07
N LYS A 142 -23.25 1.84 1.97
CA LYS A 142 -24.06 2.00 0.76
C LYS A 142 -23.22 2.34 -0.48
N PRO A 143 -22.28 3.30 -0.46
CA PRO A 143 -21.43 3.58 -1.62
C PRO A 143 -20.60 2.37 -2.07
N LEU A 144 -19.95 1.66 -1.13
CA LEU A 144 -19.18 0.46 -1.47
C LEU A 144 -20.07 -0.64 -2.04
N LYS A 145 -21.28 -0.83 -1.51
CA LYS A 145 -22.26 -1.79 -2.06
C LYS A 145 -22.69 -1.43 -3.48
N VAL A 146 -22.83 -0.15 -3.80
CA VAL A 146 -23.10 0.30 -5.18
C VAL A 146 -21.92 -0.03 -6.08
N PHE A 147 -20.69 0.30 -5.66
CA PHE A 147 -19.48 -0.01 -6.41
C PHE A 147 -19.33 -1.51 -6.70
N ILE A 148 -19.50 -2.36 -5.68
CA ILE A 148 -19.41 -3.83 -5.77
C ILE A 148 -20.33 -4.41 -6.86
N ASN A 149 -21.50 -3.81 -7.06
CA ASN A 149 -22.49 -4.25 -8.03
C ASN A 149 -22.39 -3.53 -9.39
N SER A 150 -21.43 -2.62 -9.53
CA SER A 150 -21.19 -1.88 -10.77
C SER A 150 -20.25 -2.64 -11.71
N PRO A 151 -20.29 -2.35 -13.03
CA PRO A 151 -19.30 -2.86 -13.99
C PRO A 151 -17.86 -2.39 -13.73
N LEU A 152 -17.65 -1.44 -12.81
CA LEU A 152 -16.32 -0.94 -12.46
C LEU A 152 -15.58 -1.83 -11.45
N ASN A 153 -16.31 -2.73 -10.77
CA ASN A 153 -15.74 -3.72 -9.87
C ASN A 153 -15.35 -4.97 -10.68
N ASN A 154 -14.07 -5.07 -11.04
CA ASN A 154 -13.52 -6.13 -11.88
C ASN A 154 -12.52 -6.98 -11.08
N PRO A 155 -12.97 -8.04 -10.38
CA PRO A 155 -12.09 -8.91 -9.61
C PRO A 155 -11.01 -9.56 -10.47
N LYS A 156 -9.80 -9.64 -9.90
CA LYS A 156 -8.64 -10.31 -10.50
C LYS A 156 -8.21 -11.51 -9.68
N PRO A 157 -7.56 -12.52 -10.30
CA PRO A 157 -6.93 -13.62 -9.57
C PRO A 157 -5.91 -13.12 -8.55
N TRP A 158 -5.81 -13.82 -7.42
CA TRP A 158 -4.81 -13.50 -6.40
C TRP A 158 -3.41 -13.85 -6.89
N LYS A 159 -2.45 -12.92 -6.71
CA LYS A 159 -1.07 -13.07 -7.22
C LYS A 159 -0.13 -13.89 -6.31
N GLY A 160 -0.61 -14.38 -5.17
CA GLY A 160 0.20 -15.23 -4.28
C GLY A 160 1.18 -14.51 -3.36
N LEU A 161 1.31 -13.18 -3.46
CA LEU A 161 2.26 -12.40 -2.65
C LEU A 161 1.68 -12.02 -1.28
N ARG A 162 2.44 -12.27 -0.22
CA ARG A 162 2.09 -11.91 1.17
C ARG A 162 2.74 -10.58 1.55
N LEU A 163 2.21 -9.46 1.06
CA LEU A 163 2.86 -8.13 1.19
C LEU A 163 2.99 -7.62 2.64
N GLN A 164 2.23 -8.16 3.60
CA GLN A 164 2.42 -7.85 5.02
C GLN A 164 3.73 -8.39 5.58
N LYS A 165 4.29 -9.45 4.99
CA LYS A 165 5.59 -10.02 5.41
C LYS A 165 6.77 -9.10 5.10
N ILE A 166 6.60 -8.15 4.19
CA ILE A 166 7.63 -7.23 3.68
C ILE A 166 7.17 -5.77 3.83
N ALA A 167 6.29 -5.50 4.79
CA ALA A 167 5.57 -4.24 4.86
C ALA A 167 6.48 -3.03 5.16
N GLY A 168 7.48 -3.22 6.02
CA GLY A 168 8.52 -2.24 6.32
C GLY A 168 9.40 -1.94 5.13
N GLU A 169 9.87 -2.98 4.44
CA GLU A 169 10.71 -2.87 3.25
C GLU A 169 9.97 -2.15 2.12
N LEU A 170 8.68 -2.46 1.92
CA LEU A 170 7.84 -1.74 0.97
C LEU A 170 7.63 -0.29 1.38
N PHE A 171 7.39 -0.02 2.67
CA PHE A 171 7.21 1.33 3.19
C PHE A 171 8.45 2.18 2.95
N ASP A 172 9.64 1.67 3.30
CA ASP A 172 10.90 2.36 3.05
C ASP A 172 11.13 2.53 1.54
N TYR A 173 10.82 1.54 0.72
CA TYR A 173 10.98 1.63 -0.73
C TYR A 173 10.10 2.74 -1.35
N PHE A 174 8.83 2.84 -0.95
CA PHE A 174 7.85 3.78 -1.51
C PHE A 174 7.73 5.13 -0.77
N SER A 175 8.38 5.31 0.38
CA SER A 175 8.33 6.59 1.12
C SER A 175 9.00 7.72 0.33
N LYS A 176 8.39 8.92 0.35
CA LYS A 176 8.85 10.11 -0.37
C LYS A 176 10.28 10.52 -0.06
N ASP A 177 10.77 10.23 1.15
CA ASP A 177 12.15 10.48 1.54
C ASP A 177 13.17 9.67 0.72
N ASN A 178 12.72 8.60 0.03
CA ASN A 178 13.50 7.79 -0.90
C ASN A 178 13.05 7.96 -2.38
N ILE A 179 12.02 8.77 -2.66
CA ILE A 179 11.48 9.01 -4.02
C ILE A 179 12.31 10.06 -4.79
N THR A 180 13.14 10.85 -4.13
CA THR A 180 14.10 11.75 -4.79
C THR A 180 15.07 11.02 -5.73
N ASP A 181 15.08 9.68 -5.68
CA ASP A 181 15.82 8.81 -6.57
C ASP A 181 15.04 8.03 -7.64
N ARG A 182 13.75 8.32 -7.89
CA ARG A 182 12.98 7.68 -8.96
C ARG A 182 12.94 8.50 -10.26
#